data_AF-A0AAV8YFE7-F1
#
_entry.id   AF-A0AAV8YFE7-F1
#
_cell.length_a   1.000
_cell.length_b   1.000
_cell.length_c   1.000
_cell.angle_alpha   90.00
_cell.angle_beta   90.00
_cell.angle_gamma   90.00
#
_symmetry.space_group_name_H-M   'P 1'
#
loop_
_entity.id
_entity.type
_entity.pdbx_description
1 polymer ?
#
loop_
_entity_poly.entity_id
_entity_poly.type
_entity_poly.pdbx_seq_one_letter_code
_entity_poly.pdbx_strand_id
1 'polypeptide(L)'
;MYLALRPAAAKDRRLFYAHRNGKCINQVVGKNQFYKVPETVANFLQLENPNSYTGHSFRRSSATLLVESGGDLMTVKKHGGWKSSNVAEGTCGSAEITPDLRSGTSTAVVSMAKKKNNFNTRKFDCCTE
;
A
#
# COMPACT_ATOMS: atom_id res chain seq x y z
N MET A 1 -17.56 -5.01 -9.62
CA MET A 1 -16.14 -5.45 -9.63
C MET A 1 -15.35 -4.58 -10.61
N TYR A 2 -14.10 -4.20 -10.32
CA TYR A 2 -13.29 -3.27 -11.14
C TYR A 2 -13.24 -3.59 -12.65
N LEU A 3 -13.26 -4.88 -13.01
CA LEU A 3 -13.29 -5.33 -14.41
C LEU A 3 -14.47 -4.77 -15.21
N ALA A 4 -15.63 -4.62 -14.57
CA ALA A 4 -16.84 -4.10 -15.22
C ALA A 4 -16.74 -2.60 -15.57
N LEU A 5 -15.85 -1.85 -14.91
CA LEU A 5 -15.63 -0.44 -15.18
C LEU A 5 -14.70 -0.21 -16.37
N ARG A 6 -14.06 -1.26 -16.91
CA ARG A 6 -13.11 -1.11 -18.02
C ARG A 6 -13.85 -0.85 -19.33
N PRO A 7 -13.25 -0.06 -20.24
CA PRO A 7 -13.80 0.10 -21.58
C PRO A 7 -13.91 -1.27 -22.27
N ALA A 8 -15.03 -1.53 -22.96
CA ALA A 8 -15.19 -2.75 -23.74
C ALA A 8 -14.09 -2.88 -24.82
N ALA A 9 -13.61 -1.75 -25.34
CA ALA A 9 -12.53 -1.68 -26.32
C ALA A 9 -11.11 -1.70 -25.68
N ALA A 10 -10.94 -2.22 -24.46
CA ALA A 10 -9.65 -2.29 -23.78
C ALA A 10 -8.59 -2.99 -24.66
N LYS A 11 -7.50 -2.28 -24.98
CA LYS A 11 -6.47 -2.77 -25.92
C LYS A 11 -5.49 -3.78 -25.31
N ASP A 12 -5.38 -3.83 -23.99
CA ASP A 12 -4.37 -4.59 -23.26
C ASP A 12 -5.06 -5.49 -22.21
N ARG A 13 -4.43 -6.62 -21.87
CA ARG A 13 -4.90 -7.54 -20.83
C ARG A 13 -4.49 -7.11 -19.41
N ARG A 14 -3.70 -6.03 -19.27
CA ARG A 14 -3.27 -5.49 -17.97
C ARG A 14 -4.44 -5.14 -17.06
N LEU A 15 -4.21 -5.32 -15.76
CA LEU A 15 -5.26 -5.15 -14.76
C LEU A 15 -5.63 -3.67 -14.54
N PHE A 16 -4.67 -2.75 -14.53
CA PHE A 16 -4.95 -1.38 -14.09
C PHE A 16 -5.00 -0.39 -15.27
N TYR A 17 -6.16 0.23 -15.42
CA TYR A 17 -6.45 1.30 -16.36
C TYR A 17 -6.66 2.63 -15.63
N ALA A 18 -6.20 3.72 -16.25
CA ALA A 18 -6.31 5.05 -15.71
C ALA A 18 -7.79 5.46 -15.55
N HIS A 19 -8.07 6.22 -14.50
CA HIS A 19 -9.35 6.89 -14.30
C HIS A 19 -9.12 8.40 -14.38
N ARG A 20 -9.93 9.07 -15.19
CA ARG A 20 -9.91 10.53 -15.34
C ARG A 20 -11.35 11.02 -15.41
N ASN A 21 -11.67 12.09 -14.69
CA ASN A 21 -13.00 12.70 -14.66
C ASN A 21 -14.12 11.68 -14.38
N GLY A 22 -13.90 10.77 -13.41
CA GLY A 22 -14.87 9.74 -13.04
C GLY A 22 -15.04 8.57 -14.02
N LYS A 23 -14.29 8.53 -15.13
CA LYS A 23 -14.39 7.47 -16.15
C LYS A 23 -13.10 6.69 -16.29
N CYS A 24 -13.22 5.39 -16.56
CA CYS A 24 -12.08 4.56 -16.96
C CYS A 24 -11.72 4.84 -18.41
N ILE A 25 -10.47 5.24 -18.66
CA ILE A 25 -9.96 5.48 -20.00
C ILE A 25 -9.16 4.28 -20.48
N ASN A 26 -9.11 4.05 -21.79
CA ASN A 26 -8.35 2.96 -22.41
C ASN A 26 -6.83 3.24 -22.44
N GLN A 27 -6.27 3.62 -21.30
CA GLN A 27 -4.85 3.83 -21.07
C GLN A 27 -4.45 3.08 -19.81
N VAL A 28 -3.40 2.27 -19.91
CA VAL A 28 -2.84 1.54 -18.77
C VAL A 28 -2.22 2.53 -17.77
N VAL A 29 -2.37 2.26 -16.47
CA VAL A 29 -1.74 3.06 -15.42
C VAL A 29 -0.21 2.94 -15.51
N GLY A 30 0.47 4.07 -15.63
CA GLY A 30 1.93 4.13 -15.64
C GLY A 30 2.54 3.87 -14.26
N LYS A 31 3.76 3.33 -14.24
CA LYS A 31 4.47 3.00 -12.98
C LYS A 31 4.50 4.20 -12.01
N ASN A 32 4.83 5.39 -12.51
CA ASN A 32 4.98 6.60 -11.70
C ASN A 32 3.69 6.98 -10.95
N GLN A 33 2.51 6.60 -11.48
CA GLN A 33 1.25 6.83 -10.78
C GLN A 33 1.17 5.99 -9.51
N PHE A 34 1.58 4.72 -9.57
CA PHE A 34 1.64 3.85 -8.40
C PHE A 34 2.66 4.32 -7.37
N TYR A 35 3.80 4.88 -7.80
CA TYR A 35 4.79 5.44 -6.87
C TYR A 35 4.26 6.60 -6.03
N LYS A 36 3.27 7.35 -6.53
CA LYS A 36 2.63 8.47 -5.82
C LYS A 36 1.48 8.05 -4.89
N VAL A 37 1.00 6.81 -4.98
CA VAL A 37 -0.13 6.36 -4.15
C VAL A 37 0.22 6.42 -2.65
N PRO A 38 1.40 5.95 -2.18
CA PRO A 38 1.76 6.06 -0.76
C PRO A 38 1.79 7.51 -0.26
N GLU A 39 2.37 8.43 -1.02
CA GLU A 39 2.36 9.87 -0.75
C GLU A 39 0.93 10.42 -0.67
N THR A 40 0.06 10.05 -1.62
CA THR A 40 -1.35 10.48 -1.63
C THR A 40 -2.10 9.98 -0.39
N VAL A 41 -1.85 8.73 0.01
CA VAL A 41 -2.43 8.15 1.23
C VAL A 41 -1.88 8.86 2.48
N ALA A 42 -0.59 9.16 2.54
CA ALA A 42 0.02 9.90 3.64
C ALA A 42 -0.56 11.32 3.76
N ASN A 43 -0.74 12.01 2.65
CA ASN A 43 -1.42 13.31 2.59
C ASN A 43 -2.87 13.22 3.10
N PHE A 44 -3.63 12.22 2.65
CA PHE A 44 -5.00 12.00 3.09
C PHE A 44 -5.10 11.71 4.60
N LEU A 45 -4.12 10.98 5.14
CA LEU A 45 -4.02 10.67 6.57
C LEU A 45 -3.37 11.78 7.40
N GLN A 46 -2.90 12.87 6.76
CA GLN A 46 -2.20 13.99 7.39
C GLN A 46 -0.95 13.55 8.18
N LEU A 47 -0.18 12.63 7.60
CA LEU A 47 1.10 12.19 8.17
C LEU A 47 2.19 13.23 7.90
N GLU A 48 3.17 13.31 8.81
CA GLU A 48 4.35 14.14 8.62
C GLU A 48 5.18 13.66 7.41
N ASN A 49 5.76 14.62 6.69
CA ASN A 49 6.65 14.38 5.55
C ASN A 49 6.05 13.40 4.49
N PRO A 50 4.87 13.69 3.92
CA PRO A 50 4.18 12.79 2.98
C PRO A 50 5.03 12.44 1.75
N ASN A 51 5.91 13.36 1.33
CA ASN A 51 6.84 13.18 0.20
C ASN A 51 7.89 12.07 0.45
N SER A 52 8.10 11.68 1.70
CA SER A 52 9.01 10.57 2.05
C SER A 52 8.38 9.19 1.78
N TYR A 53 7.05 9.11 1.60
CA TYR A 53 6.35 7.87 1.33
C TYR A 53 6.39 7.56 -0.17
N THR A 54 7.34 6.70 -0.54
CA THR A 54 7.55 6.29 -1.93
C THR A 54 6.86 4.95 -2.23
N GLY A 55 6.91 4.50 -3.49
CA GLY A 55 6.41 3.17 -3.89
C GLY A 55 6.95 2.00 -3.06
N HIS A 56 8.13 2.12 -2.43
CA HIS A 56 8.68 1.09 -1.54
C HIS A 56 7.95 0.99 -0.19
N SER A 57 7.23 2.03 0.23
CA SER A 57 6.51 2.05 1.51
C SER A 57 5.51 0.91 1.62
N PHE A 58 4.76 0.59 0.56
CA PHE A 58 3.83 -0.55 0.59
C PHE A 58 4.54 -1.90 0.78
N ARG A 59 5.69 -2.10 0.13
CA ARG A 59 6.48 -3.33 0.32
C ARG A 59 6.97 -3.45 1.75
N ARG A 60 7.50 -2.36 2.32
CA ARG A 60 7.94 -2.32 3.72
C ARG A 60 6.80 -2.59 4.69
N SER A 61 5.70 -1.84 4.58
CA SER A 61 4.52 -2.04 5.44
C SER A 61 3.98 -3.47 5.36
N SER A 62 3.96 -4.08 4.17
CA SER A 62 3.50 -5.47 4.02
C SER A 62 4.40 -6.49 4.72
N ALA A 63 5.72 -6.26 4.73
CA ALA A 63 6.67 -7.14 5.39
C ALA A 63 6.67 -6.96 6.91
N THR A 64 6.60 -5.71 7.38
CA THR A 64 6.46 -5.40 8.81
C THR A 64 5.19 -6.02 9.38
N LEU A 65 4.04 -5.87 8.71
CA LEU A 65 2.78 -6.48 9.16
C LEU A 65 2.86 -8.01 9.22
N LEU A 66 3.60 -8.63 8.30
CA LEU A 66 3.80 -10.08 8.30
C LEU A 66 4.67 -10.52 9.50
N VAL A 67 5.75 -9.80 9.81
CA VAL A 67 6.59 -10.07 10.98
C VAL A 67 5.82 -9.83 12.28
N GLU A 68 5.06 -8.73 12.38
CA GLU A 68 4.20 -8.43 13.52
C GLU A 68 3.12 -9.51 13.75
N SER A 69 2.69 -10.19 12.68
CA SER A 69 1.77 -11.34 12.77
C SER A 69 2.46 -12.67 13.14
N GLY A 70 3.76 -12.65 13.45
CA GLY A 70 4.55 -13.83 13.80
C GLY A 70 5.18 -14.54 12.59
N GLY A 71 5.27 -13.87 11.44
CA GLY A 71 5.90 -14.42 10.24
C GLY A 71 7.41 -14.55 10.36
N ASP A 72 7.94 -15.76 10.19
CA ASP A 72 9.37 -16.03 10.15
C ASP A 72 10.05 -15.49 8.87
N LEU A 73 11.37 -15.31 8.92
CA LEU A 73 12.22 -14.81 7.85
C LEU A 73 11.98 -15.54 6.52
N MET A 74 11.78 -16.85 6.54
CA MET A 74 11.50 -17.63 5.32
C MET A 74 10.16 -17.27 4.69
N THR A 75 9.14 -17.02 5.53
CA THR A 75 7.81 -16.56 5.09
C THR A 75 7.90 -15.15 4.52
N VAL A 76 8.68 -14.27 5.15
CA VAL A 76 8.92 -12.90 4.68
C VAL A 76 9.67 -12.89 3.34
N LYS A 77 10.69 -13.74 3.16
CA LYS A 77 11.39 -13.91 1.88
C LYS A 77 10.45 -14.42 0.78
N LYS A 78 9.61 -15.41 1.09
CA LYS A 78 8.61 -15.93 0.15
C LYS A 78 7.57 -14.88 -0.23
N HIS A 79 7.09 -14.11 0.75
CA HIS A 79 6.12 -13.02 0.56
C HIS A 79 6.66 -11.89 -0.29
N GLY A 80 7.88 -11.43 0.00
CA GLY A 80 8.52 -10.32 -0.71
C GLY A 80 9.18 -10.70 -2.04
N GLY A 81 9.36 -12.00 -2.29
CA GLY A 81 10.14 -12.53 -3.43
C GLY A 81 11.65 -12.29 -3.29
N TRP A 82 12.17 -12.25 -2.06
CA TRP A 82 13.57 -11.93 -1.78
C TRP A 82 14.46 -13.17 -1.74
N LYS A 83 15.56 -13.12 -2.49
CA LYS A 83 16.56 -14.22 -2.54
C LYS A 83 17.51 -14.19 -1.34
N SER A 84 17.94 -12.99 -0.92
CA SER A 84 18.83 -12.76 0.23
C SER A 84 18.03 -12.37 1.48
N SER A 85 18.49 -12.86 2.65
CA SER A 85 17.99 -12.45 3.97
C SER A 85 18.28 -10.98 4.26
N ASN A 86 19.44 -10.46 3.88
CA ASN A 86 19.81 -9.06 4.12
C ASN A 86 18.83 -8.05 3.49
N VAL A 87 18.29 -8.36 2.31
CA VAL A 87 17.29 -7.51 1.63
C VAL A 87 15.93 -7.57 2.34
N ALA A 88 15.56 -8.73 2.88
CA ALA A 88 14.35 -8.92 3.66
C ALA A 88 14.43 -8.22 5.03
N GLU A 89 15.59 -8.31 5.69
CA GLU A 89 15.89 -7.61 6.94
C GLU A 89 15.90 -6.10 6.74
N GLY A 90 16.56 -5.58 5.69
CA GLY A 90 16.58 -4.13 5.40
C GLY A 90 15.22 -3.53 4.99
N THR A 91 14.23 -4.36 4.66
CA THR A 91 12.86 -3.92 4.37
C THR A 91 11.96 -3.96 5.58
N CYS A 92 12.14 -4.95 6.45
CA CYS A 92 11.60 -4.97 7.81
C CYS A 92 12.57 -4.19 8.72
N GLY A 93 12.69 -2.88 8.50
CA GLY A 93 13.67 -2.04 9.20
C GLY A 93 13.74 -2.38 10.69
N SER A 94 14.94 -2.72 11.16
CA SER A 94 15.35 -2.99 12.55
C SER A 94 14.19 -2.91 13.55
N ALA A 95 13.35 -3.95 13.55
CA ALA A 95 12.58 -4.28 14.73
C ALA A 95 13.59 -4.89 15.71
N GLU A 96 14.41 -4.05 16.33
CA GLU A 96 14.98 -4.44 17.61
C GLU A 96 13.79 -4.71 18.52
N ILE A 97 13.70 -5.94 18.99
CA ILE A 97 12.78 -6.36 20.04
C ILE A 97 13.32 -5.70 21.32
N THR A 98 13.11 -4.40 21.47
CA THR A 98 13.26 -3.71 22.74
C THR A 98 11.85 -3.30 23.18
N PRO A 99 11.42 -3.65 24.41
CA PRO A 99 10.06 -3.40 24.87
C PRO A 99 9.79 -1.92 25.20
N ASP A 100 10.67 -1.03 24.76
CA ASP A 100 10.69 0.37 25.11
C ASP A 100 10.94 1.22 23.85
N LEU A 101 10.21 2.31 23.75
CA LEU A 101 10.35 3.41 22.78
C LEU A 101 9.62 3.32 21.43
N ARG A 102 8.38 3.80 21.52
CA ARG A 102 7.48 4.41 20.53
C ARG A 102 8.08 5.55 19.66
N SER A 103 9.37 5.57 19.32
CA SER A 103 9.96 6.69 18.57
C SER A 103 10.13 6.41 17.06
N GLY A 104 9.22 6.97 16.26
CA GLY A 104 9.62 7.70 15.05
C GLY A 104 9.28 7.11 13.67
N THR A 105 9.19 5.79 13.49
CA THR A 105 9.01 5.21 12.12
C THR A 105 7.82 4.27 11.98
N SER A 106 7.16 3.93 13.11
CA SER A 106 5.99 3.04 13.16
C SER A 106 4.65 3.78 13.36
N THR A 107 4.62 5.11 13.24
CA THR A 107 3.39 5.90 13.45
C THR A 107 2.39 5.74 12.30
N ALA A 108 2.85 5.47 11.07
CA ALA A 108 1.98 5.34 9.90
C ALA A 108 1.19 4.02 9.87
N VAL A 109 1.80 2.89 10.25
CA VAL A 109 1.09 1.59 10.29
C VAL A 109 0.15 1.50 11.48
N VAL A 110 0.54 2.06 12.64
CA VAL A 110 -0.34 2.18 13.80
C VAL A 110 -1.48 3.16 13.54
N SER A 111 -1.29 4.24 12.78
CA SER A 111 -2.40 5.14 12.39
C SER A 111 -3.33 4.51 11.35
N MET A 112 -2.80 3.71 10.41
CA MET A 112 -3.60 2.89 9.49
C MET A 112 -4.39 1.79 10.21
N ALA A 113 -3.81 1.17 11.25
CA ALA A 113 -4.48 0.13 12.04
C ALA A 113 -5.46 0.69 13.09
N LYS A 114 -5.12 1.78 13.79
CA LYS A 114 -6.01 2.43 14.78
C LYS A 114 -7.25 3.06 14.14
N LYS A 115 -7.17 3.52 12.89
CA LYS A 115 -8.34 4.05 12.16
C LYS A 115 -9.27 2.95 11.61
N LYS A 116 -9.00 1.66 11.87
CA LYS A 116 -9.97 0.58 11.57
C LYS A 116 -11.20 0.60 12.48
N ASN A 117 -11.11 1.17 13.69
CA ASN A 117 -12.26 1.27 14.61
C ASN A 117 -13.21 2.45 14.30
N ASN A 118 -12.98 3.19 13.22
CA ASN A 118 -13.95 4.17 12.71
C ASN A 118 -13.94 4.20 11.17
N PHE A 119 -13.79 3.02 10.56
CA PHE A 119 -14.06 2.86 9.14
C PHE A 119 -15.58 2.83 8.97
N ASN A 120 -16.20 4.01 9.03
CA ASN A 120 -17.56 4.19 8.58
C ASN A 120 -17.60 3.70 7.13
N THR A 121 -18.26 2.57 6.91
CA THR A 121 -18.61 2.05 5.59
C THR A 121 -19.56 3.03 4.93
N ARG A 122 -19.06 4.20 4.53
CA ARG A 122 -19.71 4.98 3.50
C ARG A 122 -19.58 4.12 2.25
N LYS A 123 -20.70 3.48 1.90
CA LYS A 123 -20.94 2.87 0.60
C LYS A 123 -20.22 3.74 -0.43
N PHE A 124 -19.35 3.12 -1.22
CA PHE A 124 -19.14 3.63 -2.56
C PHE A 124 -20.51 3.50 -3.23
N ASP A 125 -21.28 4.58 -3.19
CA ASP A 125 -22.51 4.67 -3.94
C ASP A 125 -22.10 4.50 -5.40
N CYS A 126 -22.38 3.30 -5.90
CA CYS A 126 -22.38 3.01 -7.31
C CYS A 126 -23.37 3.99 -7.91
N CYS A 127 -22.89 4.94 -8.72
CA CYS A 127 -23.77 5.73 -9.57
C CYS A 127 -24.54 4.74 -10.47
N THR A 128 -25.75 4.39 -10.06
CA THR A 128 -26.82 3.98 -10.95
C THR A 128 -27.33 5.23 -11.65
N GLU A 129 -27.65 5.08 -12.94
CA GLU A 129 -28.41 6.04 -13.74
C GLU A 129 -29.69 6.51 -13.02
#